data_AF-A2G4B1-F1
#
_entry.id   AF-A2G4B1-F1
#
_cell.length_a   1.000
_cell.length_b   1.000
_cell.length_c   1.000
_cell.angle_alpha   90.00
_cell.angle_beta   90.00
_cell.angle_gamma   90.00
#
_symmetry.space_group_name_H-M   'P 1'
#
loop_
_entity.id
_entity.type
_entity.pdbx_description
1 polymer ?
#
loop_
_entity_poly.entity_id
_entity_poly.type
_entity_poly.pdbx_seq_one_letter_code
_entity_poly.pdbx_strand_id
1 'polypeptide(L)'
;MTVRKTYSELRNIYQYYIDSYTALYQLKAEKEDEILTIYKMIKTTLIDSNKHHPRNVMRDILNIIPYNNRYAKSYLKLAKLISDEYHITEVSHIPIISNYLFYKEYGIELSTTVDFRTRYLKNTDIDSNDTIYRSIMYDDKERFIYFTE
;
A
#
# COMPACT_ATOMS: atom_id res chain seq x y z
N MET A 1 -18.57 35.01 -10.51
CA MET A 1 -17.21 35.12 -11.08
C MET A 1 -16.32 34.08 -10.44
N THR A 2 -15.86 33.08 -11.19
CA THR A 2 -14.94 32.05 -10.68
C THR A 2 -13.53 32.63 -10.67
N VAL A 3 -12.99 32.90 -9.48
CA VAL A 3 -11.61 33.38 -9.35
C VAL A 3 -10.67 32.26 -9.81
N ARG A 4 -9.89 32.51 -10.87
CA ARG A 4 -8.92 31.56 -11.40
C ARG A 4 -7.70 31.56 -10.47
N LYS A 5 -7.62 30.57 -9.58
CA LYS A 5 -6.48 30.39 -8.68
C LYS A 5 -5.20 30.12 -9.48
N THR A 6 -4.09 30.69 -9.03
CA THR A 6 -2.77 30.40 -9.61
C THR A 6 -2.31 28.99 -9.21
N TYR A 7 -1.36 28.41 -9.95
CA TYR A 7 -0.81 27.09 -9.63
C TYR A 7 -0.26 27.03 -8.20
N SER A 8 0.46 28.07 -7.76
CA SER A 8 1.03 28.18 -6.42
C SER A 8 -0.04 28.20 -5.33
N GLU A 9 -1.15 28.89 -5.55
CA GLU A 9 -2.28 28.92 -4.61
C GLU A 9 -2.94 27.54 -4.49
N LEU A 10 -3.20 26.87 -5.62
CA LEU A 10 -3.77 25.53 -5.62
C LEU A 10 -2.84 24.52 -4.93
N ARG A 11 -1.54 24.57 -5.24
CA ARG A 11 -0.53 23.71 -4.61
C ARG A 11 -0.51 23.90 -3.09
N ASN A 12 -0.55 25.14 -2.61
CA ASN A 12 -0.58 25.42 -1.17
C ASN A 12 -1.85 24.89 -0.49
N ILE A 13 -3.02 25.02 -1.12
CA ILE A 13 -4.28 24.50 -0.57
C ILE A 13 -4.23 22.97 -0.44
N TYR A 14 -3.60 22.28 -1.40
CA TYR A 14 -3.45 20.82 -1.41
C TYR A 14 -2.11 20.32 -0.86
N GLN A 15 -1.33 21.18 -0.20
CA GLN A 15 0.00 20.84 0.30
C GLN A 15 -0.07 19.62 1.23
N TYR A 16 -1.07 19.56 2.10
CA TYR A 16 -1.31 18.41 2.99
C TYR A 16 -1.45 17.08 2.22
N TYR A 17 -2.15 17.09 1.08
CA TYR A 17 -2.39 15.89 0.28
C TYR A 17 -1.10 15.48 -0.43
N ILE A 18 -0.42 16.46 -1.05
CA ILE A 18 0.85 16.25 -1.75
C ILE A 18 1.89 15.67 -0.79
N ASP A 19 2.04 16.24 0.40
CA ASP A 19 3.05 15.80 1.37
C ASP A 19 2.74 14.41 1.91
N SER A 20 1.46 14.14 2.23
CA SER A 20 1.04 12.84 2.74
C SER A 20 1.29 11.72 1.73
N TYR A 21 0.93 11.94 0.46
CA TYR A 21 1.15 10.94 -0.58
C TYR A 21 2.62 10.84 -0.99
N THR A 22 3.37 11.95 -0.98
CA THR A 22 4.82 11.89 -1.19
C THR A 22 5.48 11.01 -0.14
N ALA A 23 5.13 11.18 1.14
CA ALA A 23 5.63 10.34 2.22
C ALA A 23 5.21 8.86 2.08
N LEU A 24 3.97 8.59 1.66
CA LEU A 24 3.49 7.23 1.39
C LEU A 24 4.27 6.54 0.26
N TYR A 25 4.48 7.21 -0.87
CA TYR A 25 5.22 6.65 -2.00
C TYR A 25 6.73 6.52 -1.72
N GLN A 26 7.28 7.35 -0.84
CA GLN A 26 8.68 7.30 -0.43
C GLN A 26 8.93 6.47 0.83
N LEU A 27 7.91 5.77 1.33
CA LEU A 27 8.02 4.88 2.49
C LEU A 27 9.16 3.87 2.27
N LYS A 28 10.13 3.90 3.18
CA LYS A 28 11.22 2.90 3.28
C LYS A 28 11.32 2.30 4.69
N ALA A 29 10.26 2.47 5.47
CA ALA A 29 10.20 2.03 6.85
C ALA A 29 9.89 0.53 6.92
N GLU A 30 10.71 -0.22 7.64
CA GLU A 30 10.45 -1.62 8.00
C GLU A 30 10.22 -1.77 9.52
N LYS A 31 10.60 -0.75 10.31
CA LYS A 31 10.42 -0.73 11.78
C LYS A 31 8.99 -0.33 12.14
N GLU A 32 8.44 -0.99 13.15
CA GLU A 32 7.06 -0.76 13.58
C GLU A 32 6.82 0.69 14.04
N ASP A 33 7.75 1.29 14.79
CA ASP A 33 7.62 2.67 15.27
C ASP A 33 7.56 3.70 14.12
N GLU A 34 8.32 3.47 13.06
CA GLU A 34 8.32 4.33 11.87
C GLU A 34 6.99 4.21 11.11
N ILE A 35 6.47 2.99 10.97
CA ILE A 35 5.16 2.71 10.36
C ILE A 35 4.05 3.39 11.18
N LEU A 36 4.09 3.28 12.51
CA LEU A 36 3.12 3.92 13.40
C LEU A 36 3.17 5.45 13.33
N THR A 37 4.35 6.03 13.13
CA THR A 37 4.51 7.47 12.92
C THR A 37 3.82 7.92 11.64
N ILE A 38 3.98 7.16 10.56
CA ILE A 38 3.35 7.43 9.27
C ILE A 38 1.84 7.23 9.33
N TYR A 39 1.38 6.19 10.05
CA TYR A 39 -0.04 5.98 10.31
C TYR A 39 -0.68 7.19 11.00
N LYS A 40 -0.08 7.69 12.08
CA LYS A 40 -0.58 8.87 12.81
C LYS A 40 -0.66 10.08 11.90
N MET A 41 0.37 10.32 11.07
CA MET A 41 0.36 11.42 10.11
C MET A 41 -0.80 11.27 9.12
N ILE A 42 -0.98 10.11 8.48
CA ILE A 42 -2.07 9.83 7.54
C ILE A 42 -3.44 10.04 8.19
N LYS A 43 -3.61 9.47 9.37
CA LYS A 43 -4.85 9.57 10.15
C LYS A 43 -5.23 11.04 10.39
N THR A 44 -4.33 11.83 10.96
CA THR A 44 -4.62 13.23 11.29
C THR A 44 -4.79 14.09 10.04
N THR A 45 -3.96 13.90 9.02
CA THR A 45 -3.93 14.78 7.84
C THR A 45 -5.03 14.48 6.82
N LEU A 46 -5.35 13.20 6.59
CA LEU A 46 -6.27 12.76 5.54
C LEU A 46 -7.65 12.34 6.09
N ILE A 47 -7.70 11.65 7.23
CA ILE A 47 -8.93 11.01 7.72
C ILE A 47 -9.65 11.91 8.75
N ASP A 48 -9.00 12.22 9.87
CA ASP A 48 -9.60 12.99 10.97
C ASP A 48 -9.93 14.44 10.58
N SER A 49 -9.21 14.98 9.59
CA SER A 49 -9.52 16.28 8.98
C SER A 49 -10.77 16.26 8.09
N ASN A 50 -11.44 15.11 7.99
CA ASN A 50 -12.63 14.83 7.20
C ASN A 50 -12.46 15.11 5.69
N LYS A 51 -11.22 15.02 5.19
CA LYS A 51 -10.88 15.28 3.79
C LYS A 51 -11.01 14.04 2.91
N HIS A 52 -10.75 12.86 3.47
CA HIS A 52 -10.84 11.58 2.78
C HIS A 52 -11.49 10.52 3.65
N HIS A 53 -12.40 9.76 3.03
CA HIS A 53 -12.98 8.59 3.68
C HIS A 53 -11.91 7.51 3.92
N PRO A 54 -11.83 6.88 5.10
CA PRO A 54 -10.75 5.94 5.42
C PRO A 54 -10.66 4.75 4.44
N ARG A 55 -11.79 4.29 3.89
CA ARG A 55 -11.83 3.30 2.79
C ARG A 55 -11.04 3.72 1.56
N ASN A 56 -11.10 5.00 1.18
CA ASN A 56 -10.37 5.51 0.02
C ASN A 56 -8.87 5.58 0.32
N VAL A 57 -8.49 6.03 1.52
CA VAL A 57 -7.08 6.06 1.94
C VAL A 57 -6.50 4.64 1.99
N MET A 58 -7.23 3.68 2.55
CA MET A 58 -6.85 2.27 2.57
C MET A 58 -6.68 1.70 1.16
N ARG A 59 -7.62 1.99 0.24
CA ARG A 59 -7.51 1.60 -1.17
C ARG A 59 -6.25 2.17 -1.81
N ASP A 60 -5.97 3.44 -1.56
CA ASP A 60 -4.82 4.10 -2.17
C ASP A 60 -3.50 3.51 -1.65
N ILE A 61 -3.40 3.23 -0.35
CA ILE A 61 -2.26 2.52 0.25
C ILE A 61 -2.04 1.15 -0.41
N LEU A 62 -3.11 0.36 -0.57
CA LEU A 62 -3.04 -0.96 -1.19
C LEU A 62 -2.64 -0.88 -2.68
N ASN A 63 -2.97 0.22 -3.37
CA ASN A 63 -2.56 0.46 -4.75
C ASN A 63 -1.06 0.80 -4.92
N ILE A 64 -0.34 1.14 -3.85
CA ILE A 64 1.10 1.44 -3.90
C ILE A 64 1.95 0.16 -3.94
N ILE A 65 1.47 -0.93 -3.32
CA ILE A 65 2.21 -2.18 -3.15
C ILE A 65 2.85 -2.72 -4.44
N PRO A 66 2.17 -2.76 -5.61
CA PRO A 66 2.77 -3.26 -6.84
C PRO A 66 4.01 -2.48 -7.31
N TYR A 67 4.12 -1.20 -6.92
CA TYR A 67 5.17 -0.29 -7.37
C TYR A 67 6.31 -0.13 -6.36
N ASN A 68 6.08 -0.51 -5.10
CA ASN A 68 7.07 -0.46 -4.03
C ASN A 68 7.06 -1.77 -3.22
N ASN A 69 7.18 -2.88 -3.94
CA ASN A 69 7.00 -4.25 -3.47
C ASN A 69 7.89 -4.63 -2.27
N ARG A 70 9.11 -4.09 -2.19
CA ARG A 70 10.05 -4.31 -1.09
C ARG A 70 9.43 -4.00 0.27
N TYR A 71 8.63 -2.94 0.36
CA TYR A 71 8.01 -2.48 1.60
C TYR A 71 6.53 -2.91 1.71
N ALA A 72 6.11 -3.95 0.98
CA ALA A 72 4.73 -4.43 0.98
C ALA A 72 4.19 -4.69 2.40
N LYS A 73 4.98 -5.29 3.29
CA LYS A 73 4.59 -5.55 4.69
C LYS A 73 4.19 -4.27 5.43
N SER A 74 4.93 -3.19 5.22
CA SER A 74 4.67 -1.89 5.84
C SER A 74 3.35 -1.30 5.35
N TYR A 75 3.08 -1.37 4.04
CA TYR A 75 1.79 -0.95 3.48
C TYR A 75 0.62 -1.81 3.96
N LEU A 76 0.80 -3.14 4.08
CA LEU A 76 -0.22 -4.04 4.63
C LEU A 76 -0.52 -3.71 6.09
N LYS A 77 0.50 -3.41 6.90
CA LYS A 77 0.33 -2.96 8.29
C LYS A 77 -0.43 -1.65 8.37
N LEU A 78 -0.10 -0.65 7.53
CA LEU A 78 -0.86 0.61 7.45
C LEU A 78 -2.33 0.36 7.09
N ALA A 79 -2.59 -0.48 6.07
CA ALA A 79 -3.95 -0.84 5.68
C ALA A 79 -4.69 -1.58 6.80
N LYS A 80 -4.01 -2.45 7.55
CA LYS A 80 -4.59 -3.18 8.69
C LYS A 80 -4.97 -2.25 9.84
N LEU A 81 -4.11 -1.28 10.18
CA LEU A 81 -4.41 -0.27 11.20
C LEU A 81 -5.68 0.53 10.84
N ILE A 82 -5.82 0.93 9.58
CA ILE A 82 -7.04 1.62 9.10
C ILE A 82 -8.26 0.69 9.12
N SER A 83 -8.09 -0.55 8.68
CA SER A 83 -9.16 -1.57 8.69
C SER A 83 -9.70 -1.81 10.09
N ASP A 84 -8.82 -1.98 11.08
CA ASP A 84 -9.19 -2.24 12.46
C ASP A 84 -9.85 -1.03 13.12
N GLU A 85 -9.25 0.15 12.98
CA GLU A 85 -9.75 1.34 13.66
C GLU A 85 -11.11 1.80 13.08
N TYR A 86 -11.24 1.77 11.76
CA TYR A 86 -12.46 2.24 11.07
C TYR A 86 -13.41 1.10 10.66
N HIS A 87 -13.14 -0.13 11.13
CA HIS A 87 -13.99 -1.30 10.92
C HIS A 87 -14.28 -1.59 9.43
N ILE A 88 -13.27 -1.41 8.58
CA ILE A 88 -13.40 -1.59 7.13
C ILE A 88 -13.09 -3.04 6.78
N THR A 89 -14.11 -3.77 6.35
CA THR A 89 -14.02 -5.19 5.98
C THR A 89 -13.92 -5.42 4.47
N GLU A 90 -14.26 -4.43 3.65
CA GLU A 90 -14.26 -4.54 2.19
C GLU A 90 -13.68 -3.29 1.53
N VAL A 91 -12.83 -3.52 0.51
CA VAL A 91 -12.25 -2.48 -0.35
C VAL A 91 -12.25 -2.95 -1.80
N SER A 92 -13.02 -2.28 -2.66
CA SER A 92 -13.04 -2.55 -4.10
C SER A 92 -11.94 -1.82 -4.86
N HIS A 93 -11.64 -2.29 -6.08
CA HIS A 93 -10.65 -1.69 -6.99
C HIS A 93 -9.24 -1.62 -6.40
N ILE A 94 -8.81 -2.69 -5.73
CA ILE A 94 -7.44 -2.89 -5.26
C ILE A 94 -6.70 -3.87 -6.17
N PRO A 95 -5.36 -3.80 -6.25
CA PRO A 95 -4.59 -4.78 -7.02
C PRO A 95 -4.79 -6.18 -6.45
N ILE A 96 -4.89 -7.18 -7.33
CA ILE A 96 -5.12 -8.58 -6.94
C ILE A 96 -4.00 -9.05 -5.99
N ILE A 97 -2.75 -8.66 -6.27
CA ILE A 97 -1.60 -9.00 -5.42
C ILE A 97 -1.74 -8.40 -4.01
N SER A 98 -2.25 -7.18 -3.89
CA SER A 98 -2.44 -6.52 -2.59
C SER A 98 -3.52 -7.24 -1.77
N ASN A 99 -4.63 -7.63 -2.41
CA ASN A 99 -5.68 -8.43 -1.77
C ASN A 99 -5.15 -9.79 -1.33
N TYR A 100 -4.33 -10.44 -2.16
CA TYR A 100 -3.68 -11.70 -1.85
C TYR A 100 -2.77 -11.62 -0.64
N LEU A 101 -1.84 -10.66 -0.64
CA LEU A 101 -0.91 -10.49 0.46
C LEU A 101 -1.63 -10.15 1.77
N PHE A 102 -2.70 -9.35 1.72
CA PHE A 102 -3.51 -9.03 2.90
C PHE A 102 -4.25 -10.25 3.45
N TYR A 103 -4.87 -11.05 2.58
CA TYR A 103 -5.50 -12.31 2.96
C TYR A 103 -4.49 -13.29 3.55
N LYS A 104 -3.31 -13.43 2.94
CA LYS A 104 -2.26 -14.32 3.42
C LYS A 104 -1.74 -13.91 4.81
N GLU A 105 -1.51 -12.62 5.03
CA GLU A 105 -0.96 -12.11 6.29
C GLU A 105 -1.98 -12.12 7.43
N TYR A 106 -3.24 -11.77 7.15
CA TYR A 106 -4.26 -11.51 8.18
C TYR A 106 -5.51 -12.40 8.12
N GLY A 107 -5.65 -13.25 7.10
CA GLY A 107 -6.83 -14.11 6.90
C GLY A 107 -8.08 -13.38 6.41
N ILE A 108 -7.96 -12.11 5.98
CA ILE A 108 -9.10 -11.26 5.61
C ILE A 108 -9.12 -11.04 4.09
N GLU A 109 -10.21 -11.44 3.43
CA GLU A 109 -10.45 -11.17 2.01
C GLU A 109 -11.12 -9.79 1.87
N LEU A 110 -10.36 -8.77 1.43
CA LEU A 110 -10.87 -7.40 1.29
C LEU A 110 -11.71 -7.20 0.03
N SER A 111 -11.49 -8.01 -1.00
CA SER A 111 -12.23 -7.95 -2.25
C SER A 111 -12.55 -9.35 -2.75
N THR A 112 -13.84 -9.62 -2.94
CA THR A 112 -14.37 -10.90 -3.43
C THR A 112 -14.44 -10.91 -4.96
N THR A 113 -13.30 -10.73 -5.64
CA THR A 113 -13.27 -10.87 -7.10
C THR A 113 -13.09 -12.34 -7.50
N VAL A 114 -13.83 -12.81 -8.50
CA VAL A 114 -13.72 -14.19 -9.03
C VAL A 114 -12.29 -14.51 -9.48
N ASP A 115 -11.59 -13.51 -10.02
CA ASP A 115 -10.19 -13.62 -10.45
C ASP A 115 -9.22 -13.88 -9.29
N PHE A 116 -9.47 -13.32 -8.09
CA PHE A 116 -8.62 -13.51 -6.92
C PHE A 116 -8.55 -14.98 -6.50
N ARG A 117 -9.72 -15.61 -6.27
CA ARG A 117 -9.80 -17.01 -5.84
C ARG A 117 -9.28 -17.99 -6.88
N THR A 118 -9.45 -17.66 -8.16
CA THR A 118 -9.13 -18.59 -9.27
C THR A 118 -7.66 -18.54 -9.68
N ARG A 119 -7.02 -17.35 -9.70
CA ARG A 119 -5.67 -17.16 -10.24
C ARG A 119 -4.55 -17.23 -9.21
N TYR A 120 -4.78 -16.74 -7.98
CA TYR A 120 -3.70 -16.58 -6.99
C TYR A 120 -3.69 -17.65 -5.90
N LEU A 121 -4.85 -18.16 -5.46
CA LEU A 121 -4.86 -19.29 -4.51
C LEU A 121 -4.31 -20.59 -5.12
N LYS A 122 -4.22 -20.69 -6.44
CA LYS A 122 -3.69 -21.86 -7.15
C LYS A 122 -2.20 -21.81 -7.45
N ASN A 123 -1.58 -20.61 -7.45
CA ASN A 123 -0.15 -20.44 -7.76
C ASN A 123 0.63 -20.17 -6.47
N THR A 124 1.24 -21.22 -5.92
CA THR A 124 1.96 -21.22 -4.63
C THR A 124 3.37 -20.64 -4.69
N ASP A 125 3.93 -20.42 -5.88
CA ASP A 125 5.37 -20.13 -6.05
C ASP A 125 5.76 -18.66 -5.93
N ILE A 126 4.80 -17.72 -5.91
CA ILE A 126 5.06 -16.28 -5.81
C ILE A 126 5.73 -15.92 -4.47
N ASP A 127 5.54 -16.76 -3.46
CA ASP A 127 5.99 -16.54 -2.09
C ASP A 127 7.25 -17.31 -1.69
N SER A 128 7.85 -18.07 -2.60
CA SER A 128 9.05 -18.81 -2.23
C SER A 128 10.20 -17.82 -2.00
N ASN A 129 10.84 -17.95 -0.83
CA ASN A 129 11.93 -17.10 -0.39
C ASN A 129 13.17 -17.18 -1.30
N ASP A 130 13.17 -18.14 -2.24
CA ASP A 130 14.26 -18.49 -3.13
C ASP A 130 13.83 -18.32 -4.59
N THR A 131 13.36 -17.11 -4.92
CA THR A 131 13.03 -16.72 -6.31
C THR A 131 13.96 -15.64 -6.82
N ILE A 132 14.14 -15.62 -8.15
CA ILE A 132 14.74 -14.51 -8.89
C ILE A 132 14.03 -13.17 -8.63
N TYR A 133 12.73 -13.19 -8.32
CA TYR A 133 11.99 -11.98 -7.97
C TYR A 133 12.52 -11.33 -6.69
N ARG A 134 12.87 -12.14 -5.68
CA ARG A 134 13.44 -11.62 -4.45
C ARG A 134 14.83 -11.04 -4.66
N SER A 135 15.66 -11.68 -5.51
CA SER A 135 16.99 -11.16 -5.79
C SER A 135 16.91 -9.80 -6.49
N ILE A 136 15.98 -9.61 -7.43
CA ILE A 136 15.69 -8.30 -8.05
C ILE A 136 15.21 -7.28 -7.00
N MET A 137 14.25 -7.67 -6.15
CA MET A 137 13.64 -6.76 -5.16
C MET A 137 14.64 -6.21 -4.12
N TYR A 138 15.65 -7.00 -3.76
CA TYR A 138 16.68 -6.62 -2.78
C TYR A 138 18.03 -6.25 -3.40
N ASP A 139 18.14 -6.19 -4.73
CA ASP A 139 19.40 -5.95 -5.45
C ASP A 139 20.51 -6.95 -5.07
N ASP A 140 20.12 -8.23 -4.86
CA ASP A 140 21.04 -9.33 -4.54
C ASP A 140 21.64 -9.91 -5.83
N LYS A 141 22.78 -9.36 -6.23
CA LYS A 141 23.47 -9.70 -7.49
C LYS A 141 23.92 -11.15 -7.55
N GLU A 142 24.48 -11.68 -6.47
CA GLU A 142 25.01 -13.04 -6.43
C GLU A 142 23.88 -14.06 -6.66
N ARG A 143 22.77 -13.87 -5.97
CA ARG A 143 21.61 -14.75 -6.07
C ARG A 143 20.89 -14.59 -7.41
N PHE A 144 20.88 -13.38 -7.98
CA PHE A 144 20.36 -13.17 -9.33
C PHE A 144 21.17 -13.96 -10.37
N ILE A 145 22.51 -13.91 -10.32
CA ILE A 145 23.39 -14.66 -11.22
C ILE A 145 23.11 -16.16 -11.11
N TYR A 146 23.01 -16.69 -9.89
CA TYR A 146 22.69 -18.10 -9.63
C TYR A 146 21.37 -18.57 -10.29
N PHE A 147 20.35 -17.71 -10.40
CA PHE A 147 19.11 -18.08 -11.08
C PHE A 147 19.18 -18.02 -12.61
N THR A 148 20.22 -17.42 -13.17
CA THR A 148 20.36 -17.16 -14.62
C THR A 148 21.43 -17.99 -15.32
N GLU A 149 22.34 -18.62 -14.56
CA GLU A 149 23.44 -19.48 -15.05
C GLU A 149 23.24 -20.94 -14.67
#